data_AF-A0A7H4ML89-F1
#
_entry.id   AF-A0A7H4ML89-F1
#
_cell.length_a   1.000
_cell.length_b   1.000
_cell.length_c   1.000
_cell.angle_alpha   90.00
_cell.angle_beta   90.00
_cell.angle_gamma   90.00
#
_symmetry.space_group_name_H-M   'P 1'
#
loop_
_entity.id
_entity.type
_entity.pdbx_description
1 polymer ?
#
loop_
_entity_poly.entity_id
_entity_poly.type
_entity_poly.pdbx_seq_one_letter_code
_entity_poly.pdbx_strand_id
1 'polypeptide(L)'
;MNDKWSPREVIHRDYSSHPPAYAPGYKTSVLRSPKNALISLQNSLSEITGPVFSRDDLGPLDNDLILNYAKEGLPIGRADHCARLRARWFWPTDEKHPGGSLAGQCRRPLPT
;
A
#
# COMPACT_ATOMS: atom_id res chain seq x y z
N MET A 1 27.14 7.97 16.48
CA MET A 1 25.90 8.59 16.96
C MET A 1 24.95 7.45 17.32
N ASN A 2 24.34 7.48 18.50
CA ASN A 2 23.45 6.41 18.96
C ASN A 2 22.08 6.60 18.31
N ASP A 3 21.79 5.82 17.27
CA ASP A 3 20.51 5.85 16.57
C ASP A 3 19.43 5.15 17.41
N LYS A 4 18.89 5.88 18.39
CA LYS A 4 17.69 5.45 19.12
C LYS A 4 16.44 5.70 18.28
N TRP A 5 16.24 4.87 17.26
CA TRP A 5 15.00 4.82 16.51
C TRP A 5 13.88 4.25 17.40
N SER A 6 12.83 5.03 17.65
CA SER A 6 11.61 4.57 18.30
C SER A 6 10.67 3.99 17.23
N PRO A 7 10.17 2.74 17.37
CA PRO A 7 9.22 2.14 16.42
C PRO A 7 7.91 2.90 16.20
N ARG A 8 7.66 3.97 16.97
CA ARG A 8 6.45 4.80 16.91
C ARG A 8 6.58 6.05 16.05
N GLU A 9 7.77 6.35 15.53
CA GLU A 9 7.99 7.54 14.71
C GLU A 9 8.11 7.18 13.23
N VAL A 10 7.42 7.92 12.36
CA VAL A 10 7.52 7.78 10.91
C VAL A 10 8.57 8.75 10.36
N ILE A 11 9.44 8.26 9.46
CA ILE A 11 10.46 9.09 8.81
C ILE A 11 9.83 10.24 8.01
N HIS A 12 10.48 11.40 8.03
CA HIS A 12 10.11 12.50 7.15
C HIS A 12 10.20 12.09 5.68
N ARG A 13 9.18 12.47 4.90
CA ARG A 13 9.14 12.20 3.46
C ARG A 13 10.20 13.02 2.74
N ASP A 14 10.95 12.36 1.87
CA ASP A 14 11.78 13.05 0.88
C ASP A 14 10.89 13.45 -0.32
N TYR A 15 10.57 14.74 -0.42
CA TYR A 15 9.71 15.27 -1.48
C TYR A 15 10.34 15.18 -2.87
N SER A 16 11.67 15.05 -2.98
CA SER A 16 12.34 14.91 -4.27
C SER A 16 12.16 13.50 -4.87
N SER A 17 11.92 12.50 -4.02
CA SER A 17 11.59 11.12 -4.42
C SER A 17 10.12 10.96 -4.86
N HIS A 18 9.28 11.99 -4.71
CA HIS A 18 7.87 12.00 -5.09
C HIS A 18 7.62 12.97 -6.25
N PRO A 19 6.55 12.78 -7.06
CA PRO A 19 6.21 13.75 -8.09
C PRO A 19 5.89 15.13 -7.49
N PRO A 20 6.28 16.24 -8.16
CA PRO A 20 5.96 17.58 -7.68
C PRO A 20 4.45 17.85 -7.79
N ALA A 21 3.92 18.65 -6.87
CA ALA A 21 2.49 19.02 -6.86
C ALA A 21 2.09 19.80 -8.13
N TYR A 22 2.99 20.65 -8.64
CA TYR A 22 2.80 21.37 -9.90
C TYR A 22 3.59 20.72 -11.02
N ALA A 23 2.91 19.88 -11.81
CA ALA A 23 3.48 19.17 -12.94
C ALA A 23 2.71 19.54 -14.24
N PRO A 24 3.07 20.64 -14.95
CA PRO A 24 2.27 21.18 -16.05
C PRO A 24 2.05 20.19 -17.21
N GLY A 25 2.92 19.18 -17.38
CA GLY A 25 2.71 18.08 -18.33
C GLY A 25 1.47 17.23 -18.00
N TYR A 26 1.07 17.16 -16.73
CA TYR A 26 -0.18 16.56 -16.28
C TYR A 26 -1.23 17.66 -16.05
N LYS A 27 -1.98 18.00 -17.11
CA LYS A 27 -2.85 19.19 -17.19
C LYS A 27 -3.74 19.44 -15.97
N THR A 28 -4.28 18.39 -15.34
CA THR A 28 -5.17 18.51 -14.18
C THR A 28 -4.46 19.03 -12.92
N SER A 29 -3.13 18.91 -12.83
CA SER A 29 -2.36 19.40 -11.69
C SER A 29 -2.29 20.93 -11.64
N VAL A 30 -2.47 21.63 -12.78
CA VAL A 30 -2.27 23.09 -12.86
C VAL A 30 -3.19 23.84 -11.89
N LEU A 31 -4.46 23.43 -11.83
CA LEU A 31 -5.49 24.02 -10.98
C LEU A 31 -5.65 23.29 -9.63
N ARG A 32 -5.00 22.13 -9.45
CA ARG A 32 -5.08 21.32 -8.23
C ARG A 32 -3.79 21.30 -7.42
N SER A 33 -2.79 22.10 -7.81
CA SER A 33 -1.54 22.27 -7.07
C SER A 33 -1.67 23.40 -6.05
N PRO A 34 -1.38 23.17 -4.75
CA PRO A 34 -1.18 24.25 -3.78
C PRO A 34 -0.12 25.25 -4.27
N LYS A 35 -0.29 26.54 -3.98
CA LYS A 35 0.66 27.59 -4.38
C LYS A 35 1.62 28.02 -3.26
N ASN A 36 1.29 27.71 -2.01
CA ASN A 36 2.11 28.00 -0.84
C ASN A 36 2.97 26.78 -0.47
N ALA A 37 4.07 27.03 0.24
CA ALA A 37 4.91 25.98 0.79
C ALA A 37 4.15 25.13 1.83
N LEU A 38 4.53 23.85 1.93
CA LEU A 38 4.00 22.95 2.95
C LEU A 38 4.53 23.34 4.34
N ILE A 39 3.67 23.26 5.36
CA ILE A 39 4.05 23.47 6.76
C ILE A 39 4.46 22.12 7.34
N SER A 40 5.71 22.01 7.81
CA SER A 40 6.20 20.81 8.48
C SER A 40 5.82 20.82 9.97
N LEU A 41 5.10 19.80 10.41
CA LEU A 41 4.74 19.60 11.82
C LEU A 41 5.50 18.40 12.39
N GLN A 42 5.73 18.41 13.71
CA GLN A 42 6.20 17.23 14.43
C GLN A 42 5.10 16.17 14.51
N ASN A 43 5.48 14.90 14.46
CA ASN A 43 4.55 13.78 14.60
C ASN A 43 3.89 13.81 15.98
N SER A 44 2.56 13.78 16.00
CA SER A 44 1.75 13.58 17.21
C SER A 44 1.00 12.24 17.14
N LEU A 45 0.20 11.93 18.16
CA LEU A 45 -0.63 10.71 18.15
C LEU A 45 -1.59 10.67 16.94
N SER A 46 -2.01 11.83 16.44
CA SER A 46 -2.91 11.93 15.30
C SER A 46 -2.29 11.45 13.98
N GLU A 47 -0.97 11.59 13.80
CA GLU A 47 -0.27 11.20 12.56
C GLU A 47 0.33 9.78 12.62
N ILE A 48 0.69 9.30 13.81
CA ILE A 48 1.37 7.99 13.97
C ILE A 48 0.39 6.83 14.14
N THR A 49 -0.88 7.12 14.43
CA THR A 49 -1.92 6.11 14.58
C THR A 49 -2.82 6.05 13.33
N GLY A 50 -3.47 4.91 13.12
CA GLY A 50 -4.42 4.70 12.03
C GLY A 50 -5.31 3.49 12.32
N PRO A 51 -6.40 3.31 11.57
CA PRO A 51 -7.29 2.18 11.76
C PRO A 51 -6.61 0.85 11.38
N VAL A 52 -7.00 -0.21 12.08
CA VAL A 52 -6.62 -1.60 11.74
C VAL A 52 -7.83 -2.26 11.10
N PHE A 53 -7.66 -2.79 9.89
CA PHE A 53 -8.69 -3.56 9.18
C PHE A 53 -8.50 -5.05 9.45
N SER A 54 -9.57 -5.74 9.87
CA SER A 54 -9.53 -7.19 10.10
C SER A 54 -9.69 -7.95 8.78
N ARG A 55 -9.30 -9.23 8.79
CA ARG A 55 -9.54 -10.14 7.65
C ARG A 55 -11.03 -10.42 7.46
N ASP A 56 -11.81 -10.37 8.55
CA ASP A 56 -13.25 -10.63 8.53
C ASP A 56 -14.05 -9.50 7.85
N ASP A 57 -13.43 -8.32 7.67
CA ASP A 57 -14.05 -7.19 6.98
C ASP A 57 -14.05 -7.36 5.44
N LEU A 58 -13.29 -8.33 4.92
CA LEU A 58 -13.07 -8.53 3.48
C LEU A 58 -13.88 -9.72 2.96
N GLY A 59 -14.51 -9.53 1.80
CA GLY A 59 -15.18 -10.59 1.07
C GLY A 59 -14.18 -11.61 0.49
N PRO A 60 -14.62 -12.87 0.26
CA PRO A 60 -13.73 -13.95 -0.21
C PRO A 60 -13.15 -13.71 -1.60
N LEU A 61 -13.73 -12.82 -2.41
CA LEU A 61 -13.31 -12.52 -3.78
C LEU A 61 -12.78 -11.08 -3.94
N ASP A 62 -12.62 -10.31 -2.87
CA ASP A 62 -12.25 -8.87 -2.97
C ASP A 62 -10.87 -8.65 -3.63
N ASN A 63 -9.99 -9.63 -3.51
CA ASN A 63 -8.68 -9.64 -4.17
C ASN A 63 -8.69 -10.26 -5.58
N ASP A 64 -9.80 -10.84 -6.03
CA ASP A 64 -9.94 -11.46 -7.35
C ASP A 64 -10.89 -10.64 -8.26
N LEU A 65 -10.30 -9.67 -8.96
CA LEU A 65 -11.01 -8.80 -9.90
C LEU A 65 -11.52 -9.53 -11.14
N ILE A 66 -11.14 -10.80 -11.35
CA ILE A 66 -11.65 -11.62 -12.46
C ILE A 66 -13.05 -12.12 -12.13
N LEU A 67 -13.29 -12.49 -10.87
CA LEU A 67 -14.51 -13.17 -10.44
C LEU A 67 -15.47 -12.27 -9.66
N ASN A 68 -14.98 -11.25 -8.95
CA ASN A 68 -15.81 -10.46 -8.03
C ASN A 68 -16.99 -9.72 -8.70
N TYR A 69 -16.92 -9.44 -10.00
CA TYR A 69 -18.00 -8.82 -10.78
C TYR A 69 -18.38 -9.61 -12.04
N ALA A 70 -17.98 -10.89 -12.13
CA ALA A 70 -18.35 -11.74 -13.25
C ALA A 70 -19.86 -12.06 -13.22
N LYS A 71 -20.56 -11.83 -14.33
CA LYS A 71 -21.99 -12.17 -14.49
C LYS A 71 -22.19 -13.30 -15.49
N GLU A 72 -21.83 -13.02 -16.75
CA GLU A 72 -22.10 -13.91 -17.90
C GLU A 72 -20.81 -14.39 -18.59
N GLY A 73 -19.65 -14.15 -17.99
CA GLY A 73 -18.35 -14.53 -18.55
C GLY A 73 -17.17 -13.94 -17.79
N LEU A 74 -15.96 -14.26 -18.26
CA LEU A 74 -14.70 -13.73 -17.73
C LEU A 74 -14.32 -12.42 -18.41
N PRO A 75 -13.66 -11.48 -17.71
CA PRO A 75 -13.14 -10.27 -18.32
C PRO A 75 -12.05 -10.59 -19.35
N ILE A 76 -12.01 -9.80 -20.41
CA ILE A 76 -11.00 -9.91 -21.47
C ILE A 76 -9.76 -9.13 -21.05
N GLY A 77 -8.58 -9.77 -21.01
CA GLY A 77 -7.32 -9.11 -20.69
C GLY A 77 -6.28 -10.01 -20.01
N ARG A 78 -5.16 -9.41 -19.58
CA ARG A 78 -4.09 -10.09 -18.81
C ARG A 78 -4.50 -10.25 -17.35
N ALA A 79 -4.19 -11.40 -16.74
CA ALA A 79 -4.92 -11.93 -15.60
C ALA A 79 -4.10 -12.08 -14.29
N ASP A 80 -2.89 -11.53 -14.22
CA ASP A 80 -1.97 -11.81 -13.11
C ASP A 80 -1.17 -10.58 -12.64
N HIS A 81 -1.31 -10.26 -11.36
CA HIS A 81 -0.45 -9.33 -10.64
C HIS A 81 -0.34 -9.74 -9.16
N CYS A 82 0.87 -10.02 -8.67
CA CYS A 82 1.14 -10.30 -7.25
C CYS A 82 2.39 -9.53 -6.82
N ALA A 83 2.33 -8.82 -5.69
CA ALA A 83 3.40 -7.98 -5.17
C ALA A 83 3.46 -8.04 -3.64
N ARG A 84 4.61 -7.69 -3.05
CA ARG A 84 4.80 -7.60 -1.60
C ARG A 84 5.00 -6.15 -1.19
N LEU A 85 4.13 -5.66 -0.31
CA LEU A 85 4.32 -4.37 0.36
C LEU A 85 5.44 -4.50 1.41
N ARG A 86 6.38 -3.56 1.41
CA ARG A 86 7.39 -3.37 2.46
C ARG A 86 7.50 -1.89 2.77
N ALA A 87 7.53 -1.52 4.05
CA ALA A 87 7.92 -0.18 4.44
C ALA A 87 9.46 -0.05 4.40
N ARG A 88 9.96 1.15 4.12
CA ARG A 88 11.37 1.42 3.76
C ARG A 88 12.38 0.92 4.81
N TRP A 89 11.99 0.76 6.07
CA TRP A 89 12.83 0.20 7.15
C TRP A 89 12.05 -0.59 8.22
N PHE A 90 10.78 -0.93 7.96
CA PHE A 90 10.03 -1.80 8.87
C PHE A 90 10.38 -3.25 8.51
N TRP A 91 11.03 -3.97 9.43
CA TRP A 91 11.11 -5.43 9.40
C TRP A 91 9.69 -5.99 9.20
N PRO A 92 9.47 -7.17 8.57
CA PRO A 92 8.14 -7.74 8.49
C PRO A 92 7.44 -7.61 9.86
N THR A 93 6.16 -7.24 9.87
CA THR A 93 5.31 -7.55 11.02
C THR A 93 5.40 -9.07 11.19
N ASP A 94 6.36 -9.50 12.01
CA ASP A 94 6.71 -10.89 12.24
C ASP A 94 5.73 -11.40 13.28
N GLU A 95 4.48 -11.57 12.86
CA GLU A 95 3.67 -12.62 13.46
C GLU A 95 4.27 -13.93 12.98
N LYS A 96 5.15 -14.50 13.81
CA LYS A 96 5.41 -15.94 13.82
C LYS A 96 4.07 -16.63 14.04
N HIS A 97 3.35 -16.90 12.95
CA HIS A 97 2.39 -18.00 12.95
C HIS A 97 3.19 -19.30 13.09
N PRO A 98 2.92 -20.14 14.10
CA PRO A 98 3.40 -21.51 14.11
C PRO A 98 2.60 -22.26 13.04
N GLY A 99 3.09 -22.25 11.80
CA GLY A 99 2.53 -23.02 10.70
C GLY A 99 2.27 -22.18 9.46
N GLY A 100 3.03 -22.47 8.40
CA GLY A 100 2.65 -22.13 7.02
C GLY A 100 3.29 -20.85 6.49
N SER A 101 4.35 -21.02 5.72
CA SER A 101 4.84 -20.01 4.78
C SER A 101 3.70 -19.59 3.82
N LEU A 102 3.27 -18.33 3.88
CA LEU A 102 2.34 -17.73 2.92
C LEU A 102 2.94 -17.57 1.51
N ALA A 103 4.17 -18.06 1.26
CA ALA A 103 4.78 -18.11 -0.07
C ALA A 103 3.97 -18.96 -1.08
N GLY A 104 2.95 -19.69 -0.64
CA GLY A 104 2.11 -20.54 -1.48
C GLY A 104 0.88 -19.86 -2.13
N GLN A 105 0.50 -18.64 -1.75
CA GLN A 105 -0.81 -18.09 -2.17
C GLN A 105 -0.84 -17.44 -3.56
N CYS A 106 0.31 -17.27 -4.24
CA CYS A 106 0.37 -16.68 -5.59
C CYS A 106 0.57 -17.70 -6.73
N ARG A 107 0.07 -18.94 -6.59
CA ARG A 107 -0.03 -19.87 -7.72
C ARG A 107 -1.46 -20.40 -7.82
N ARG A 108 -2.18 -20.05 -8.89
CA ARG A 108 -3.32 -20.85 -9.32
C ARG A 108 -2.79 -22.24 -9.70
N PRO A 109 -3.38 -23.34 -9.20
CA PRO A 109 -3.17 -24.62 -9.85
C PRO A 109 -3.68 -24.51 -11.30
N LEU A 110 -2.87 -24.97 -12.25
CA LEU A 110 -3.27 -25.08 -13.65
C LEU A 110 -4.51 -26.00 -13.73
N PRO A 111 -5.51 -25.68 -14.55
CA PRO A 111 -6.55 -26.65 -14.87
C PRO A 111 -5.89 -27.85 -15.57
N THR A 112 -6.18 -29.05 -15.08
CA THR A 112 -5.82 -30.33 -15.72
C THR A 112 -6.44 -30.46 -17.10
#